data_AF-A0A9W9Z0C3-F1
#
_entry.id   AF-A0A9W9Z0C3-F1
#
_cell.length_a   1.000
_cell.length_b   1.000
_cell.length_c   1.000
_cell.angle_alpha   90.00
_cell.angle_beta   90.00
_cell.angle_gamma   90.00
#
_symmetry.space_group_name_H-M   'P 1'
#
loop_
_entity.id
_entity.type
_entity.pdbx_description
1 polymer ?
#
loop_
_entity_poly.entity_id
_entity_poly.type
_entity_poly.pdbx_seq_one_letter_code
_entity_poly.pdbx_strand_id
1 'polypeptide(L)'
;MKYDLPLSLKAATRVRRQGDQAPVYYRITDTAHIAKVQMKRLLSHMKTKMELTIYLGQKVKEYAKHSGKQLVVAWGSECQATHEDVGHLQSNQEEADTNMILHAHDATADGATQLHIHFPDTDVFVLALRRYPVQEHLVCHRKRAAPSCN
;
A
#
# COMPACT_ATOMS: atom_id res chain seq x y z
N MET A 1 21.54 -24.57 -4.66
CA MET A 1 20.94 -24.06 -5.91
C MET A 1 20.74 -22.55 -5.72
N LYS A 2 21.69 -21.73 -6.18
CA LYS A 2 21.61 -20.26 -6.09
C LYS A 2 20.77 -19.78 -7.26
N TYR A 3 19.62 -19.16 -6.99
CA TYR A 3 18.89 -18.43 -8.01
C TYR A 3 19.60 -17.10 -8.22
N ASP A 4 20.39 -16.99 -9.29
CA ASP A 4 20.73 -15.68 -9.82
C ASP A 4 19.42 -15.03 -10.29
N LEU A 5 19.10 -13.90 -9.66
CA LEU A 5 17.85 -13.15 -9.76
C LEU A 5 17.77 -12.16 -10.95
N PRO A 6 18.61 -12.11 -12.01
CA PRO A 6 18.59 -10.96 -12.90
C PRO A 6 17.61 -11.16 -14.06
N LEU A 7 16.35 -11.58 -13.81
CA LEU A 7 15.21 -11.53 -14.76
C LEU A 7 13.92 -12.13 -14.13
N SER A 8 13.45 -11.56 -13.02
CA SER A 8 12.11 -11.89 -12.53
C SER A 8 11.06 -11.55 -13.60
N LEU A 9 10.03 -12.40 -13.77
CA LEU A 9 8.89 -12.15 -14.67
C LEU A 9 8.23 -10.79 -14.36
N LYS A 10 8.27 -10.37 -13.09
CA LYS A 10 7.84 -9.03 -12.65
C LYS A 10 8.71 -7.92 -13.22
N ALA A 11 10.04 -8.09 -13.20
CA ALA A 11 10.98 -7.13 -13.77
C ALA A 11 10.79 -7.00 -15.29
N ALA A 12 10.67 -8.12 -16.01
CA ALA A 12 10.41 -8.13 -17.46
C ALA A 12 9.06 -7.46 -17.82
N THR A 13 8.02 -7.70 -17.01
CA THR A 13 6.71 -7.08 -17.19
C THR A 13 6.71 -5.60 -16.82
N ARG A 14 7.55 -5.18 -15.86
CA ARG A 14 7.70 -3.77 -15.45
C ARG A 14 8.29 -2.91 -16.56
N VAL A 15 9.28 -3.42 -17.29
CA VAL A 15 9.86 -2.75 -18.47
C VAL A 15 8.79 -2.56 -19.55
N ARG A 16 7.98 -3.58 -19.83
CA ARG A 16 6.86 -3.48 -20.80
C ARG A 16 5.79 -2.46 -20.40
N ARG A 17 5.56 -2.24 -19.10
CA ARG A 17 4.53 -1.32 -18.59
C ARG A 17 4.96 0.16 -18.55
N GLN A 18 6.27 0.45 -18.55
CA GLN A 18 6.76 1.83 -18.46
C GLN A 18 6.60 2.64 -19.76
N GLY A 19 6.40 1.98 -20.91
CA GLY A 19 6.35 2.64 -22.21
C GLY A 19 7.71 3.22 -22.62
N ASP A 20 7.77 3.93 -23.75
CA ASP A 20 9.02 4.48 -24.33
C ASP A 20 9.59 5.72 -23.60
N GLN A 21 8.87 6.31 -22.64
CA GLN A 21 9.34 7.52 -21.96
C GLN A 21 10.23 7.18 -20.76
N ALA A 22 11.44 7.74 -20.76
CA ALA A 22 12.38 7.61 -19.66
C ALA A 22 11.75 8.09 -18.33
N PRO A 23 11.87 7.31 -17.23
CA PRO A 23 11.38 7.72 -15.93
C PRO A 23 12.00 9.03 -15.46
N VAL A 24 11.18 9.95 -14.95
CA VAL A 24 11.65 11.25 -14.42
C VAL A 24 11.56 11.24 -12.91
N TYR A 25 12.67 11.55 -12.25
CA TYR A 25 12.70 11.71 -10.80
C TYR A 25 12.09 13.05 -10.40
N TYR A 26 11.07 12.98 -9.54
CA TYR A 26 10.54 14.10 -8.78
C TYR A 26 10.85 13.88 -7.31
N ARG A 27 11.39 14.92 -6.66
CA ARG A 27 11.60 14.94 -5.21
C ARG A 27 10.28 15.28 -4.52
N ILE A 28 9.87 14.46 -3.55
CA ILE A 28 8.61 14.68 -2.82
C ILE A 28 8.90 15.46 -1.53
N THR A 29 8.28 16.63 -1.38
CA THR A 29 8.35 17.52 -0.21
C THR A 29 7.03 18.27 -0.05
N ASP A 30 6.82 18.93 1.08
CA ASP A 30 5.64 19.78 1.33
C ASP A 30 5.45 20.90 0.30
N THR A 31 6.54 21.34 -0.33
CA THR A 31 6.55 22.42 -1.33
C THR A 31 6.54 21.91 -2.78
N ALA A 32 6.47 20.59 -3.00
CA ALA A 32 6.53 20.01 -4.33
C ALA A 32 5.27 20.35 -5.15
N HIS A 33 5.43 21.13 -6.23
CA HIS A 33 4.31 21.49 -7.11
C HIS A 33 4.03 20.40 -8.15
N ILE A 34 3.24 19.39 -7.77
CA ILE A 34 2.90 18.24 -8.64
C ILE A 34 1.57 18.40 -9.40
N ALA A 35 0.82 19.50 -9.17
CA ALA A 35 -0.53 19.68 -9.74
C ALA A 35 -0.59 19.63 -11.28
N LYS A 36 0.51 19.98 -11.96
CA LYS A 36 0.62 19.95 -13.43
C LYS A 36 1.30 18.68 -13.97
N VAL A 37 1.70 17.75 -13.09
CA VAL A 37 2.40 16.51 -13.48
C VAL A 37 1.36 15.41 -13.68
N GLN A 38 1.38 14.78 -14.85
CA GLN A 38 0.53 13.61 -15.11
C GLN A 38 0.89 12.46 -14.16
N MET A 39 -0.12 11.81 -13.57
CA MET A 39 0.10 10.76 -12.56
C MET A 39 0.98 9.61 -13.07
N LYS A 40 0.78 9.16 -14.32
CA LYS A 40 1.63 8.13 -14.95
C LYS A 40 3.11 8.53 -14.99
N ARG A 41 3.40 9.81 -15.22
CA ARG A 41 4.76 10.34 -15.28
C ARG A 41 5.36 10.49 -13.88
N LEU A 42 4.58 10.98 -12.92
CA LEU A 42 5.02 11.08 -11.51
C LEU A 42 5.40 9.70 -10.95
N LEU A 43 4.56 8.71 -11.24
CA LEU A 43 4.73 7.32 -10.83
C LEU A 43 5.60 6.51 -11.82
N SER A 44 6.44 7.13 -12.65
CA SER A 44 7.33 6.38 -13.56
C SER A 44 8.62 5.93 -12.85
N HIS A 45 9.13 6.77 -11.95
CA HIS A 45 10.44 6.61 -11.30
C HIS A 45 10.32 5.94 -9.92
N MET A 46 11.16 4.92 -9.66
CA MET A 46 11.07 4.11 -8.43
C MET A 46 11.30 4.92 -7.16
N LYS A 47 12.33 5.78 -7.14
CA LYS A 47 12.62 6.63 -5.97
C LYS A 47 11.47 7.59 -5.67
N THR A 48 10.84 8.13 -6.71
CA THR A 48 9.71 9.05 -6.55
C THR A 48 8.50 8.33 -5.95
N LYS A 49 8.21 7.10 -6.38
CA LYS A 49 7.16 6.28 -5.75
C LYS A 49 7.45 6.05 -4.28
N MET A 50 8.68 5.67 -3.94
CA MET A 50 9.08 5.38 -2.58
C MET A 50 8.94 6.62 -1.68
N GLU A 51 9.48 7.76 -2.11
CA GLU A 51 9.34 9.04 -1.39
C GLU A 51 7.87 9.45 -1.26
N LEU A 52 7.06 9.25 -2.30
CA LEU A 52 5.63 9.55 -2.26
C LEU A 52 4.88 8.68 -1.26
N THR A 53 5.15 7.38 -1.22
CA THR A 53 4.52 6.46 -0.25
C THR A 53 4.91 6.82 1.18
N ILE A 54 6.19 7.12 1.44
CA ILE A 54 6.66 7.56 2.76
C ILE A 54 5.97 8.86 3.16
N TYR A 55 5.96 9.85 2.27
CA TYR A 55 5.36 11.16 2.51
C TYR A 55 3.86 11.03 2.83
N LEU A 56 3.10 10.30 2.01
CA LEU A 56 1.67 10.08 2.23
C LEU A 56 1.41 9.33 3.56
N GLY A 57 2.21 8.32 3.88
CA GLY A 57 2.10 7.59 5.14
C GLY A 57 2.33 8.49 6.35
N GLN A 58 3.33 9.36 6.29
CA GLN A 58 3.61 10.35 7.34
C GLN A 58 2.47 11.36 7.48
N LYS A 59 1.98 11.93 6.36
CA LYS A 59 0.89 12.93 6.39
C LYS A 59 -0.43 12.36 6.87
N VAL A 60 -0.77 11.13 6.51
CA VAL A 60 -2.00 10.50 6.98
C VAL A 60 -1.92 10.17 8.47
N LYS A 61 -0.72 9.81 8.97
CA LYS A 61 -0.45 9.63 10.40
C LYS A 61 -0.58 10.93 11.19
N GLU A 62 0.04 12.00 10.70
CA GLU A 62 -0.09 13.33 11.27
C GLU A 62 -1.56 13.75 11.33
N TYR A 63 -2.30 13.62 10.23
CA TYR A 63 -3.72 13.95 10.19
C TYR A 63 -4.56 13.14 11.18
N ALA A 64 -4.33 11.82 11.26
CA ALA A 64 -5.02 10.94 12.19
C ALA A 64 -4.75 11.34 13.65
N LYS A 65 -3.49 11.68 13.98
CA LYS A 65 -3.11 12.16 15.31
C LYS A 65 -3.85 13.46 15.68
N HIS A 66 -3.91 14.44 14.78
CA HIS A 66 -4.64 15.69 15.00
C HIS A 66 -6.16 15.47 15.10
N SER A 67 -6.69 14.45 14.43
CA SER A 67 -8.11 14.10 14.43
C SER A 67 -8.51 13.14 15.57
N GLY A 68 -7.59 12.75 16.45
CA GLY A 68 -7.84 11.78 17.51
C GLY A 68 -8.18 10.36 17.01
N LYS A 69 -7.76 10.00 15.80
CA LYS A 69 -8.05 8.68 15.20
C LYS A 69 -6.90 7.70 15.46
N GLN A 70 -7.28 6.47 15.80
CA GLN A 70 -6.36 5.34 15.80
C GLN A 70 -6.08 4.93 14.36
N LEU A 71 -4.80 4.91 13.99
CA LEU A 71 -4.35 4.56 12.65
C LEU A 71 -3.06 3.76 12.78
N VAL A 72 -2.98 2.68 12.02
CA VAL A 72 -1.74 1.96 11.67
C VAL A 72 -1.46 2.21 10.20
N VAL A 73 -0.21 2.49 9.85
CA VAL A 73 0.20 2.76 8.48
C VAL A 73 1.54 2.07 8.20
N ALA A 74 1.60 1.34 7.09
CA ALA A 74 2.78 0.59 6.68
C ALA A 74 3.26 1.01 5.28
N TRP A 75 4.58 1.10 5.10
CA TRP A 75 5.22 1.37 3.82
C TRP A 75 6.61 0.72 3.76
N GLY A 76 6.94 0.06 2.65
CA GLY A 76 8.19 -0.70 2.57
C GLY A 76 8.26 -1.71 3.72
N SER A 77 9.34 -1.65 4.51
CA SER A 77 9.52 -2.46 5.72
C SER A 77 9.04 -1.82 7.01
N GLU A 78 8.56 -0.57 6.94
CA GLU A 78 8.18 0.23 8.10
C GLU A 78 6.70 0.08 8.41
N CYS A 79 6.37 0.07 9.69
CA CYS A 79 5.02 0.17 10.21
C CYS A 79 5.01 1.18 11.36
N GLN A 80 4.01 2.06 11.39
CA GLN A 80 3.86 3.06 12.43
C GLN A 80 2.40 3.22 12.82
N ALA A 81 2.13 3.52 14.09
CA ALA A 81 0.78 3.76 14.58
C ALA A 81 0.67 5.07 15.38
N THR A 82 -0.58 5.52 15.58
CA THR A 82 -0.90 6.69 16.41
C THR A 82 -1.19 6.34 17.87
N HIS A 83 -1.48 5.07 18.18
CA HIS A 83 -2.03 4.66 19.47
C HIS A 83 -1.11 3.73 20.27
N GLU A 84 -0.14 3.07 19.63
CA GLU A 84 0.76 2.13 20.29
C GLU A 84 2.03 1.88 19.48
N ASP A 85 2.94 1.10 20.06
CA ASP A 85 4.07 0.53 19.33
C ASP A 85 3.60 -0.67 18.49
N VAL A 86 3.93 -0.65 17.19
CA VAL A 86 3.55 -1.67 16.22
C VAL A 86 4.78 -2.31 15.57
N GLY A 87 5.87 -2.43 16.32
CA GLY A 87 7.12 -3.03 15.84
C GLY A 87 6.92 -4.46 15.33
N HIS A 88 6.00 -5.23 15.93
CA HIS A 88 5.66 -6.59 15.48
C HIS A 88 4.98 -6.65 14.11
N LEU A 89 4.46 -5.52 13.63
CA LEU A 89 3.82 -5.40 12.32
C LEU A 89 4.79 -4.97 11.21
N GLN A 90 6.07 -4.69 11.53
CA GLN A 90 7.10 -4.49 10.52
C GLN A 90 7.30 -5.78 9.72
N SER A 91 7.37 -5.64 8.39
CA SER A 91 7.31 -6.77 7.47
C SER A 91 8.19 -6.50 6.26
N ASN A 92 9.02 -7.46 5.87
CA ASN A 92 9.82 -7.36 4.64
C ASN A 92 9.05 -7.75 3.37
N GLN A 93 7.74 -7.99 3.49
CA GLN A 93 6.89 -8.29 2.34
C GLN A 93 6.84 -7.09 1.39
N GLU A 94 7.15 -7.34 0.12
CA GLU A 94 7.20 -6.28 -0.90
C GLU A 94 5.81 -5.77 -1.30
N GLU A 95 4.75 -6.54 -1.05
CA GLU A 95 3.40 -6.29 -1.55
C GLU A 95 2.46 -5.77 -0.47
N ALA A 96 1.80 -4.64 -0.77
CA ALA A 96 0.91 -3.96 0.18
C ALA A 96 -0.36 -4.76 0.49
N ASP A 97 -0.83 -5.58 -0.45
CA ASP A 97 -1.98 -6.48 -0.26
C ASP A 97 -1.72 -7.52 0.82
N THR A 98 -0.53 -8.12 0.84
CA THR A 98 -0.10 -9.07 1.86
C THR A 98 -0.01 -8.40 3.22
N ASN A 99 0.61 -7.22 3.30
CA ASN A 99 0.69 -6.46 4.56
C ASN A 99 -0.70 -6.07 5.09
N MET A 100 -1.64 -5.72 4.21
CA MET A 100 -3.01 -5.40 4.62
C MET A 100 -3.73 -6.61 5.24
N ILE A 101 -3.51 -7.83 4.72
CA ILE A 101 -4.06 -9.05 5.30
C ILE A 101 -3.37 -9.41 6.64
N LEU A 102 -2.07 -9.14 6.77
CA LEU A 102 -1.37 -9.31 8.05
C LEU A 102 -1.92 -8.37 9.13
N HIS A 103 -2.15 -7.10 8.81
CA HIS A 103 -2.76 -6.16 9.75
C HIS A 103 -4.21 -6.51 10.09
N ALA A 104 -4.98 -7.03 9.11
CA ALA A 104 -6.32 -7.56 9.38
C ALA A 104 -6.28 -8.73 10.38
N HIS A 105 -5.30 -9.63 10.25
CA HIS A 105 -5.10 -10.72 11.19
C HIS A 105 -4.72 -10.23 12.59
N ASP A 106 -3.80 -9.27 12.68
CA ASP A 106 -3.41 -8.66 13.95
C ASP A 106 -4.60 -7.98 14.65
N ALA A 107 -5.38 -7.18 13.92
CA ALA A 107 -6.60 -6.57 14.45
C ALA A 107 -7.60 -7.60 14.98
N THR A 108 -7.77 -8.75 14.30
CA THR A 108 -8.62 -9.84 14.82
C THR A 108 -8.06 -10.51 16.06
N ALA A 109 -6.73 -10.63 16.16
CA ALA A 109 -6.08 -11.17 17.36
C ALA A 109 -6.23 -10.21 18.55
N ASP A 110 -6.31 -8.91 18.29
CA ASP A 110 -6.62 -7.86 19.27
C ASP A 110 -8.14 -7.67 19.53
N GLY A 111 -8.98 -8.59 19.04
CA GLY A 111 -10.40 -8.64 19.37
C GLY A 111 -11.33 -7.87 18.44
N ALA A 112 -10.85 -7.40 17.27
CA ALA A 112 -11.74 -6.84 16.26
C ALA A 112 -12.72 -7.91 15.73
N THR A 113 -14.01 -7.67 15.91
CA THR A 113 -15.10 -8.56 15.48
C THR A 113 -15.67 -8.20 14.10
N GLN A 114 -15.26 -7.08 13.52
CA GLN A 114 -15.67 -6.67 12.20
C GLN A 114 -14.53 -5.96 11.48
N LEU A 115 -14.21 -6.46 10.28
CA LEU A 115 -13.19 -5.88 9.42
C LEU A 115 -13.80 -5.42 8.10
N HIS A 116 -13.47 -4.20 7.69
CA HIS A 116 -13.81 -3.65 6.38
C HIS A 116 -12.53 -3.41 5.58
N ILE A 117 -12.24 -4.29 4.62
CA ILE A 117 -11.07 -4.15 3.75
C ILE A 117 -11.49 -3.47 2.45
N HIS A 118 -10.88 -2.32 2.16
CA HIS A 118 -11.09 -1.56 0.93
C HIS A 118 -9.87 -1.67 0.03
N PHE A 119 -10.06 -2.20 -1.17
CA PHE A 119 -8.97 -2.41 -2.12
C PHE A 119 -9.44 -2.31 -3.58
N PRO A 120 -8.58 -1.83 -4.48
CA PRO A 120 -8.81 -1.91 -5.92
C PRO A 120 -8.30 -3.23 -6.53
N ASP A 121 -7.27 -3.85 -5.94
CA ASP A 121 -6.54 -4.98 -6.52
C ASP A 121 -7.18 -6.35 -6.21
N THR A 122 -7.27 -7.21 -7.22
CA THR A 122 -7.96 -8.50 -7.08
C THR A 122 -7.19 -9.48 -6.18
N ASP A 123 -5.87 -9.35 -6.10
CA ASP A 123 -5.02 -10.22 -5.29
C ASP A 123 -5.38 -10.15 -3.79
N VAL A 124 -5.79 -8.97 -3.31
CA VAL A 124 -6.33 -8.80 -1.94
C VAL A 124 -7.55 -9.68 -1.70
N PHE A 125 -8.47 -9.76 -2.68
CA PHE A 125 -9.67 -10.60 -2.56
C PHE A 125 -9.30 -12.08 -2.47
N VAL A 126 -8.35 -12.53 -3.28
CA VAL A 126 -7.88 -13.92 -3.28
C VAL A 126 -7.17 -14.24 -1.96
N LEU A 127 -6.33 -13.33 -1.45
CA LEU A 127 -5.66 -13.49 -0.16
C LEU A 127 -6.67 -13.53 1.00
N ALA A 128 -7.68 -12.68 0.97
CA ALA A 128 -8.79 -12.67 1.92
C ALA A 128 -9.56 -14.00 1.93
N LEU A 129 -9.96 -14.50 0.76
CA LEU A 129 -10.67 -15.79 0.64
C LEU A 129 -9.85 -16.95 1.19
N ARG A 130 -8.54 -16.96 0.93
CA ARG A 130 -7.65 -18.00 1.46
C ARG A 130 -7.59 -18.03 2.99
N ARG A 131 -7.79 -16.87 3.64
CA ARG A 131 -7.77 -16.73 5.11
C ARG A 131 -9.15 -16.86 5.76
N TYR A 132 -10.23 -16.79 4.98
CA TYR A 132 -11.61 -16.88 5.45
C TYR A 132 -11.91 -18.07 6.39
N PRO A 133 -11.42 -19.31 6.15
CA PRO A 133 -11.69 -20.43 7.07
C PRO A 133 -11.11 -20.26 8.48
N VAL A 134 -10.21 -19.29 8.66
CA VAL A 134 -9.54 -18.97 9.93
C VAL A 134 -10.04 -17.62 10.49
N GLN A 135 -10.80 -16.85 9.71
CA GLN A 135 -11.27 -15.50 10.04
C GLN A 135 -12.77 -15.35 9.70
N GLU A 136 -13.64 -15.87 10.57
CA GLU A 136 -15.10 -15.85 10.38
C GLU A 136 -15.74 -14.45 10.36
N HIS A 137 -14.97 -13.38 10.62
CA HIS A 137 -15.43 -12.00 10.78
C HIS A 137 -15.09 -11.07 9.60
N LEU A 138 -14.61 -11.62 8.47
CA LEU A 138 -14.12 -10.83 7.35
C LEU A 138 -15.24 -10.38 6.40
N VAL A 139 -15.48 -9.06 6.30
CA VAL A 139 -16.43 -8.46 5.35
C VAL A 139 -15.69 -7.67 4.27
N CYS A 140 -15.65 -8.22 3.05
CA CYS A 140 -14.97 -7.60 1.91
C CYS A 140 -15.93 -6.72 1.09
N HIS A 141 -15.59 -5.45 0.90
CA HIS A 141 -16.35 -4.55 0.01
C HIS A 141 -15.47 -4.03 -1.14
N ARG A 142 -15.79 -4.46 -2.37
CA ARG A 142 -15.21 -3.88 -3.59
C ARG A 142 -15.94 -2.58 -3.94
N LYS A 143 -15.29 -1.42 -3.84
CA LYS A 143 -15.86 -0.16 -4.35
C LYS A 143 -15.90 -0.23 -5.89
N ARG A 144 -17.07 0.00 -6.48
CA ARG A 144 -17.21 0.24 -7.93
C ARG A 144 -16.54 1.58 -8.28
N ALA A 145 -15.86 1.63 -9.43
CA ALA A 145 -15.27 2.87 -9.94
C ALA A 145 -16.37 3.94 -10.09
N ALA A 146 -16.08 5.17 -9.64
CA ALA A 146 -16.95 6.30 -9.92
C ALA A 146 -16.98 6.55 -11.45
N PRO A 147 -18.14 6.88 -12.05
CA PRO A 147 -18.17 7.30 -13.43
C PRO A 147 -17.31 8.56 -13.59
N SER A 148 -16.48 8.58 -14.64
CA SER A 148 -15.70 9.75 -15.01
C SER A 148 -16.65 10.93 -15.27
N CYS A 149 -16.52 12.02 -14.50
CA CYS A 149 -17.08 13.30 -14.93
C CYS A 149 -16.34 13.73 -16.20
N ASN A 150 -17.10 13.94 -17.28
CA ASN A 150 -16.67 14.67 -18.46
C ASN A 150 -16.49 16.16 -18.13
#